data_AF-A0A2R6HJN1-F1
#
_entry.id   AF-A0A2R6HJN1-F1
#
_cell.length_a   1.000
_cell.length_b   1.000
_cell.length_c   1.000
_cell.angle_alpha   90.00
_cell.angle_beta   90.00
_cell.angle_gamma   90.00
#
_symmetry.space_group_name_H-M   'P 1'
#
loop_
_entity.id
_entity.type
_entity.pdbx_description
1 polymer ?
#
loop_
_entity_poly.entity_id
_entity_poly.type
_entity_poly.pdbx_seq_one_letter_code
_entity_poly.pdbx_strand_id
1 'polypeptide(L)'
;RIDTPALVVQGWPDTLFTPNEGDRIVEDLRADGVDSRLVLFNGGHTLTETAAPEEQVAEIESMAIEWFDQHVRGDGESEIAPLTYWDVQNGGFREADDFPPSDATTVEATLADLEGKGRSVVANTVAPTSTSHFSPENTDAAPVSVATFDLAVGDDIEVLGTPELSLSVTPGGARTFLFGKVYHVSGGEETLINNQVAPVAIEGTPGESQQVEFELVGFQREFSAGDTLRVALASTDAGFSSARQGAAVAIDHAGSTLSLPVVGRSDDGKDSGNGADVSVTREADASVLTGGGPGAEGLDRRRRRPALHPDGAAGDRGELHRVHRAGRGRDAGLHRPGAVGRRRDGHLHVRAG
;
A
#
# COMPACT_ATOMS: atom_id res chain seq x y z
N ARG A 1 -16.63 -1.43 29.10
CA ARG A 1 -15.86 -2.66 28.88
C ARG A 1 -16.80 -3.64 28.23
N ILE A 2 -16.41 -4.18 27.08
CA ILE A 2 -17.15 -5.25 26.41
C ILE A 2 -16.63 -6.55 26.99
N ASP A 3 -17.51 -7.49 27.29
CA ASP A 3 -17.19 -8.81 27.87
C ASP A 3 -17.82 -9.97 27.09
N THR A 4 -18.39 -9.66 25.92
CA THR A 4 -19.05 -10.62 25.04
C THR A 4 -18.07 -11.16 24.00
N PRO A 5 -17.91 -12.49 23.86
CA PRO A 5 -17.11 -13.08 22.79
C PRO A 5 -17.51 -12.56 21.39
N ALA A 6 -16.54 -12.31 20.53
CA ALA A 6 -16.77 -11.78 19.18
C ALA A 6 -16.06 -12.57 18.07
N LEU A 7 -16.82 -12.98 17.06
CA LEU A 7 -16.31 -13.38 15.75
C LEU A 7 -16.41 -12.17 14.82
N VAL A 8 -15.27 -11.58 14.46
CA VAL A 8 -15.20 -10.44 13.54
C VAL A 8 -14.89 -10.96 12.14
N VAL A 9 -15.80 -10.75 11.20
CA VAL A 9 -15.63 -11.13 9.79
C VAL A 9 -15.42 -9.86 8.97
N GLN A 10 -14.26 -9.72 8.35
CA GLN A 10 -13.81 -8.51 7.70
C GLN A 10 -13.25 -8.81 6.30
N GLY A 11 -13.54 -7.91 5.36
CA GLY A 11 -13.13 -8.05 3.97
C GLY A 11 -11.73 -7.49 3.69
N TRP A 12 -10.89 -8.23 2.97
CA TRP A 12 -9.59 -7.78 2.48
C TRP A 12 -9.69 -6.50 1.61
N PRO A 13 -10.52 -6.47 0.56
CA PRO A 13 -10.68 -5.29 -0.30
C PRO A 13 -11.77 -4.31 0.19
N ASP A 14 -12.32 -4.47 1.40
CA ASP A 14 -13.39 -3.58 1.88
C ASP A 14 -12.90 -2.12 1.99
N THR A 15 -13.56 -1.23 1.26
CA THR A 15 -13.17 0.19 1.14
C THR A 15 -13.91 1.11 2.11
N LEU A 16 -14.90 0.62 2.85
CA LEU A 16 -15.59 1.39 3.90
C LEU A 16 -14.95 1.19 5.27
N PHE A 17 -14.59 -0.05 5.58
CA PHE A 17 -13.94 -0.44 6.82
C PHE A 17 -12.77 -1.32 6.43
N THR A 18 -11.54 -0.84 6.60
CA THR A 18 -10.36 -1.58 6.16
C THR A 18 -10.10 -2.79 7.07
N PRO A 19 -9.31 -3.78 6.62
CA PRO A 19 -8.82 -4.86 7.47
C PRO A 19 -8.25 -4.39 8.81
N ASN A 20 -7.57 -3.23 8.83
CA ASN A 20 -6.99 -2.65 10.04
C ASN A 20 -8.05 -2.31 11.11
N GLU A 21 -9.29 -2.01 10.72
CA GLU A 21 -10.35 -1.73 11.71
C GLU A 21 -10.88 -3.02 12.32
N GLY A 22 -11.04 -4.07 11.52
CA GLY A 22 -11.40 -5.40 12.01
C GLY A 22 -10.36 -5.97 12.98
N ASP A 23 -9.08 -5.79 12.63
CA ASP A 23 -7.94 -6.14 13.47
C ASP A 23 -7.96 -5.39 14.81
N ARG A 24 -8.05 -4.06 14.80
CA ARG A 24 -8.13 -3.25 16.03
C ARG A 24 -9.29 -3.62 16.95
N ILE A 25 -10.46 -3.96 16.39
CA ILE A 25 -11.59 -4.44 17.20
C ILE A 25 -11.20 -5.70 17.97
N VAL A 26 -10.56 -6.66 17.28
CA VAL A 26 -10.15 -7.92 17.88
C VAL A 26 -9.01 -7.72 18.88
N GLU A 27 -8.02 -6.88 18.56
CA GLU A 27 -6.93 -6.50 19.45
C GLU A 27 -7.46 -5.90 20.76
N ASP A 28 -8.32 -4.88 20.69
CA ASP A 28 -8.89 -4.21 21.87
C ASP A 28 -9.71 -5.19 22.75
N LEU A 29 -10.49 -6.07 22.12
CA LEU A 29 -11.28 -7.08 22.85
C LEU A 29 -10.38 -8.12 23.53
N ARG A 30 -9.36 -8.62 22.82
CA ARG A 30 -8.38 -9.58 23.37
C ARG A 30 -7.57 -8.98 24.51
N ALA A 31 -7.17 -7.71 24.41
CA ALA A 31 -6.51 -6.97 25.49
C ALA A 31 -7.38 -6.90 26.76
N ASP A 32 -8.70 -6.91 26.60
CA ASP A 32 -9.67 -7.00 27.68
C ASP A 32 -9.93 -8.42 28.20
N GLY A 33 -9.31 -9.44 27.60
CA GLY A 33 -9.49 -10.86 27.93
C GLY A 33 -10.76 -11.46 27.34
N VAL A 34 -11.35 -10.83 26.31
CA VAL A 34 -12.54 -11.31 25.62
C VAL A 34 -12.14 -12.30 24.53
N ASP A 35 -12.78 -13.47 24.54
CA ASP A 35 -12.57 -14.51 23.52
C ASP A 35 -13.01 -13.99 22.14
N SER A 36 -12.05 -13.66 21.29
CA SER A 36 -12.32 -13.01 20.00
C SER A 36 -11.52 -13.62 18.86
N ARG A 37 -12.12 -13.72 17.69
CA ARG A 37 -11.56 -14.31 16.46
C ARG A 37 -11.69 -13.33 15.31
N LEU A 38 -10.70 -13.31 14.43
CA LEU A 38 -10.69 -12.51 13.20
C LEU A 38 -10.77 -13.45 11.99
N VAL A 39 -11.76 -13.23 11.12
CA VAL A 39 -11.89 -13.91 9.84
C VAL A 39 -11.72 -12.87 8.72
N LEU A 40 -10.68 -13.02 7.91
CA LEU A 40 -10.42 -12.16 6.75
C LEU A 40 -10.76 -12.88 5.46
N PHE A 41 -11.59 -12.28 4.61
CA PHE A 41 -12.05 -12.93 3.38
C PHE A 41 -11.91 -12.04 2.15
N ASN A 42 -12.00 -12.66 0.96
CA ASN A 42 -11.92 -11.97 -0.32
C ASN A 42 -13.28 -11.38 -0.74
N GLY A 43 -13.69 -10.29 -0.11
CA GLY A 43 -14.88 -9.55 -0.47
C GLY A 43 -15.08 -8.37 0.46
N GLY A 44 -16.24 -7.73 0.43
CA GLY A 44 -16.55 -6.57 1.27
C GLY A 44 -17.24 -5.48 0.47
N HIS A 45 -17.32 -4.28 1.04
CA HIS A 45 -17.86 -3.12 0.34
C HIS A 45 -16.83 -2.55 -0.65
N THR A 46 -16.94 -2.97 -1.90
CA THR A 46 -16.01 -2.60 -2.98
C THR A 46 -16.76 -1.95 -4.15
N LEU A 47 -16.06 -1.14 -4.94
CA LEU A 47 -16.60 -0.60 -6.20
C LEU A 47 -16.29 -1.51 -7.41
N THR A 48 -15.37 -2.46 -7.23
CA THR A 48 -15.00 -3.48 -8.21
C THR A 48 -15.55 -4.84 -7.78
N GLU A 49 -16.02 -5.65 -8.72
CA GLU A 49 -16.48 -7.00 -8.44
C GLU A 49 -15.34 -7.84 -7.83
N THR A 50 -15.60 -8.43 -6.67
CA THR A 50 -14.71 -9.40 -6.02
C THR A 50 -15.28 -10.79 -6.26
N ALA A 51 -14.45 -11.73 -6.70
CA ALA A 51 -14.86 -13.12 -6.75
C ALA A 51 -15.19 -13.61 -5.33
N ALA A 52 -16.40 -14.13 -5.14
CA ALA A 52 -16.85 -14.77 -3.91
C ALA A 52 -17.05 -16.26 -4.19
N PRO A 53 -15.99 -17.10 -4.07
CA PRO A 53 -16.11 -18.54 -4.29
C PRO A 53 -17.16 -19.14 -3.35
N GLU A 54 -17.97 -20.07 -3.85
CA GLU A 54 -19.01 -20.73 -3.04
C GLU A 54 -18.42 -21.41 -1.79
N GLU A 55 -17.22 -21.98 -1.92
CA GLU A 55 -16.48 -22.61 -0.82
C GLU A 55 -16.10 -21.60 0.28
N GLN A 56 -15.65 -20.40 -0.09
CA GLN A 56 -15.34 -19.35 0.88
C GLN A 56 -16.59 -18.95 1.67
N VAL A 57 -17.71 -18.77 0.98
CA VAL A 57 -18.97 -18.38 1.61
C VAL A 57 -19.45 -19.47 2.58
N ALA A 58 -19.43 -20.73 2.13
CA ALA A 58 -19.84 -21.87 2.95
C ALA A 58 -19.00 -22.01 4.22
N GLU A 59 -17.68 -21.78 4.14
CA GLU A 59 -16.79 -21.87 5.30
C GLU A 59 -17.02 -20.74 6.31
N ILE A 60 -17.24 -19.50 5.84
CA ILE A 60 -17.60 -18.37 6.71
C ILE A 60 -18.94 -18.64 7.42
N GLU A 61 -19.93 -19.16 6.70
CA GLU A 61 -21.22 -19.54 7.28
C GLU A 61 -21.06 -20.67 8.32
N SER A 62 -20.19 -21.65 8.05
CA SER A 62 -19.86 -22.73 8.98
C SER A 62 -19.24 -22.19 10.27
N MET A 63 -18.22 -21.33 10.17
CA MET A 63 -17.58 -20.69 11.33
C MET A 63 -18.58 -19.85 12.15
N ALA A 64 -19.49 -19.13 11.49
CA ALA A 64 -20.52 -18.37 12.19
C ALA A 64 -21.47 -19.27 13.00
N ILE A 65 -21.85 -20.43 12.43
CA ILE A 65 -22.68 -21.42 13.13
C ILE A 65 -21.93 -22.04 14.30
N GLU A 66 -20.67 -22.45 14.09
CA GLU A 66 -19.80 -23.00 15.14
C GLU A 66 -19.65 -22.03 16.33
N TRP A 67 -19.41 -20.74 16.04
CA TRP A 67 -19.32 -19.69 17.06
C TRP A 67 -20.59 -19.59 17.91
N PHE A 68 -21.77 -19.66 17.29
CA PHE A 68 -23.03 -19.66 18.01
C PHE A 68 -23.27 -20.95 18.78
N ASP A 69 -22.84 -22.09 18.26
CA ASP A 69 -22.98 -23.38 18.95
C ASP A 69 -22.16 -23.38 20.25
N GLN A 70 -20.93 -22.88 20.20
CA GLN A 70 -20.08 -22.71 21.38
C GLN A 70 -20.65 -21.70 22.39
N HIS A 71 -20.95 -20.47 21.96
CA HIS A 71 -21.24 -19.39 22.90
C HIS A 71 -22.72 -19.20 23.26
N VAL A 72 -23.65 -19.72 22.45
CA VAL A 72 -25.10 -19.60 22.68
C VAL A 72 -25.71 -20.94 23.10
N ARG A 73 -25.39 -22.04 22.43
CA ARG A 73 -25.89 -23.37 22.85
C ARG A 73 -25.06 -23.94 24.01
N GLY A 74 -23.79 -23.56 24.13
CA GLY A 74 -22.88 -24.11 25.12
C GLY A 74 -22.36 -25.49 24.74
N ASP A 75 -22.40 -25.83 23.45
CA ASP A 75 -21.96 -27.10 22.90
C ASP A 75 -20.57 -26.91 22.25
N GLY A 76 -19.57 -27.71 22.65
CA GLY A 76 -18.26 -27.77 21.99
C GLY A 76 -17.22 -26.75 22.48
N GLU A 77 -16.00 -26.88 21.94
CA GLU A 77 -14.92 -25.89 22.00
C GLU A 77 -14.79 -25.26 20.59
N SER A 78 -14.40 -23.98 20.47
CA SER A 78 -14.11 -23.39 19.15
C SER A 78 -12.90 -24.08 18.55
N GLU A 79 -13.04 -24.61 17.34
CA GLU A 79 -11.92 -25.02 16.49
C GLU A 79 -11.44 -23.85 15.60
N ILE A 80 -12.22 -22.76 15.50
CA ILE A 80 -11.82 -21.51 14.82
C ILE A 80 -10.52 -20.94 15.43
N ALA A 81 -9.48 -20.88 14.61
CA ALA A 81 -8.19 -20.28 14.96
C ALA A 81 -8.31 -18.77 15.25
N PRO A 82 -7.42 -18.21 16.10
CA PRO A 82 -7.40 -16.77 16.39
C PRO A 82 -7.50 -15.86 15.15
N LEU A 83 -6.73 -16.17 14.11
CA LEU A 83 -6.86 -15.58 12.79
C LEU A 83 -7.14 -16.69 11.77
N THR A 84 -8.22 -16.54 10.99
CA THR A 84 -8.48 -17.33 9.79
C THR A 84 -8.56 -16.37 8.61
N TYR A 85 -7.81 -16.60 7.54
CA TYR A 85 -7.73 -15.66 6.42
C TYR A 85 -7.75 -16.35 5.07
N TRP A 86 -8.43 -15.76 4.10
CA TRP A 86 -8.43 -16.25 2.73
C TRP A 86 -7.15 -15.83 2.01
N ASP A 87 -6.38 -16.80 1.58
CA ASP A 87 -5.25 -16.62 0.66
C ASP A 87 -5.79 -16.39 -0.75
N VAL A 88 -5.75 -15.13 -1.20
CA VAL A 88 -6.30 -14.73 -2.50
C VAL A 88 -5.52 -15.35 -3.66
N GLN A 89 -4.21 -15.59 -3.50
CA GLN A 89 -3.35 -16.12 -4.55
C GLN A 89 -3.54 -17.63 -4.73
N ASN A 90 -3.67 -18.36 -3.63
CA ASN A 90 -3.75 -19.83 -3.65
C ASN A 90 -5.20 -20.36 -3.58
N GLY A 91 -6.17 -19.53 -3.19
CA GLY A 91 -7.58 -19.88 -3.20
C GLY A 91 -7.97 -20.85 -2.10
N GLY A 92 -7.85 -20.44 -0.84
CA GLY A 92 -8.27 -21.22 0.32
C GLY A 92 -8.09 -20.45 1.63
N PHE A 93 -8.73 -20.94 2.70
CA PHE A 93 -8.48 -20.42 4.04
C PHE A 93 -7.17 -20.97 4.63
N ARG A 94 -6.45 -20.10 5.32
CA ARG A 94 -5.27 -20.40 6.14
C ARG A 94 -5.50 -19.83 7.53
N GLU A 95 -4.70 -20.29 8.49
CA GLU A 95 -4.84 -19.93 9.89
C GLU A 95 -3.53 -19.39 10.45
N ALA A 96 -3.64 -18.52 11.45
CA ALA A 96 -2.53 -18.02 12.24
C ALA A 96 -3.00 -17.67 13.66
N ASP A 97 -2.04 -17.39 14.54
CA ASP A 97 -2.29 -17.10 15.94
C ASP A 97 -2.61 -15.62 16.21
N ASP A 98 -2.20 -14.72 15.33
CA ASP A 98 -2.55 -13.30 15.40
C ASP A 98 -2.39 -12.58 14.04
N PHE A 99 -2.73 -11.29 13.98
CA PHE A 99 -2.48 -10.42 12.82
C PHE A 99 -1.62 -9.21 13.23
N PRO A 100 -0.33 -9.15 12.86
CA PRO A 100 0.47 -10.18 12.19
C PRO A 100 0.71 -11.41 13.09
N PRO A 101 1.06 -12.59 12.53
CA PRO A 101 1.40 -13.78 13.31
C PRO A 101 2.56 -13.54 14.28
N SER A 102 2.60 -14.27 15.40
CA SER A 102 3.65 -14.06 16.43
C SER A 102 5.05 -14.47 15.99
N ASP A 103 5.17 -15.30 14.96
CA ASP A 103 6.42 -15.70 14.33
C ASP A 103 6.82 -14.80 13.15
N ALA A 104 6.03 -13.77 12.83
CA ALA A 104 6.39 -12.78 11.83
C ALA A 104 7.64 -12.00 12.26
N THR A 105 8.54 -11.78 11.32
CA THR A 105 9.72 -10.94 11.49
C THR A 105 9.47 -9.58 10.86
N THR A 106 9.79 -8.51 11.58
CA THR A 106 9.77 -7.17 11.02
C THR A 106 10.97 -6.95 10.10
N VAL A 107 10.69 -6.67 8.82
CA VAL A 107 11.69 -6.21 7.86
C VAL A 107 11.56 -4.70 7.74
N GLU A 108 12.63 -3.98 8.05
CA GLU A 108 12.69 -2.53 7.96
C GLU A 108 13.65 -2.10 6.84
N ALA A 109 13.25 -1.08 6.06
CA ALA A 109 14.08 -0.44 5.06
C ALA A 109 13.97 1.08 5.15
N THR A 110 15.09 1.80 5.02
CA THR A 110 15.03 3.25 4.86
C THR A 110 14.59 3.58 3.43
N LEU A 111 13.81 4.65 3.24
CA LEU A 111 13.44 5.08 1.88
C LEU A 111 14.67 5.50 1.06
N ALA A 112 15.77 5.86 1.75
CA ALA A 112 17.05 6.15 1.11
C ALA A 112 17.75 4.90 0.56
N ASP A 113 17.51 3.71 1.13
CA ASP A 113 18.01 2.44 0.58
C ASP A 113 17.20 1.99 -0.63
N LEU A 114 15.90 2.35 -0.67
CA LEU A 114 14.99 1.98 -1.77
C LEU A 114 15.17 2.86 -3.01
N GLU A 115 15.24 4.18 -2.85
CA GLU A 115 15.25 5.14 -3.98
C GLU A 115 16.48 6.08 -3.97
N GLY A 116 17.42 5.85 -3.05
CA GLY A 116 18.58 6.70 -2.85
C GLY A 116 18.31 7.90 -1.93
N LYS A 117 19.40 8.52 -1.46
CA LYS A 117 19.33 9.72 -0.61
C LYS A 117 18.72 10.89 -1.40
N GLY A 118 17.77 11.59 -0.78
CA GLY A 118 17.16 12.75 -1.39
C GLY A 118 15.81 13.07 -0.79
N ARG A 119 15.00 13.77 -1.59
CA ARG A 119 13.66 14.16 -1.23
C ARG A 119 12.73 14.02 -2.42
N SER A 120 11.57 13.43 -2.17
CA SER A 120 10.45 13.39 -3.10
C SER A 120 9.45 14.47 -2.73
N VAL A 121 8.93 15.19 -3.74
CA VAL A 121 7.86 16.18 -3.54
C VAL A 121 6.64 15.69 -4.29
N VAL A 122 5.57 15.43 -3.56
CA VAL A 122 4.26 15.08 -4.11
C VAL A 122 3.35 16.29 -4.00
N ALA A 123 2.79 16.74 -5.12
CA ALA A 123 1.98 17.95 -5.18
C ALA A 123 0.58 17.65 -5.74
N ASN A 124 -0.42 18.28 -5.12
CA ASN A 124 -1.81 18.15 -5.52
C ASN A 124 -2.05 18.90 -6.85
N THR A 125 -2.82 18.28 -7.76
CA THR A 125 -3.35 18.94 -8.97
C THR A 125 -4.87 19.01 -8.92
N VAL A 126 -5.51 19.82 -9.78
CA VAL A 126 -6.99 19.93 -9.80
C VAL A 126 -7.68 18.59 -10.10
N ALA A 127 -6.97 17.66 -10.75
CA ALA A 127 -7.38 16.28 -10.99
C ALA A 127 -6.80 15.33 -9.93
N PRO A 128 -7.52 14.27 -9.52
CA PRO A 128 -6.98 13.24 -8.64
C PRO A 128 -5.69 12.64 -9.20
N THR A 129 -4.74 12.40 -8.31
CA THR A 129 -3.44 11.78 -8.60
C THR A 129 -3.38 10.32 -8.15
N SER A 130 -4.51 9.76 -7.71
CA SER A 130 -4.69 8.36 -7.35
C SER A 130 -6.13 7.88 -7.61
N THR A 131 -6.32 6.64 -8.05
CA THR A 131 -7.63 6.06 -8.45
C THR A 131 -7.99 4.72 -7.81
N SER A 132 -7.38 4.39 -6.66
CA SER A 132 -7.33 3.08 -5.98
C SER A 132 -8.64 2.28 -5.96
N HIS A 133 -9.77 2.92 -5.61
CA HIS A 133 -11.05 2.22 -5.49
C HIS A 133 -11.75 1.98 -6.84
N PHE A 134 -11.32 2.62 -7.92
CA PHE A 134 -11.98 2.61 -9.23
C PHE A 134 -11.20 1.86 -10.31
N SER A 135 -9.89 1.72 -10.13
CA SER A 135 -8.99 1.07 -11.09
C SER A 135 -7.84 0.37 -10.35
N PRO A 136 -7.61 -0.94 -10.59
CA PRO A 136 -6.42 -1.63 -10.12
C PRO A 136 -5.16 -1.17 -10.86
N GLU A 137 -5.33 -0.63 -12.08
CA GLU A 137 -4.26 -0.05 -12.87
C GLU A 137 -3.98 1.39 -12.40
N ASN A 138 -2.70 1.71 -12.22
CA ASN A 138 -2.22 3.05 -11.95
C ASN A 138 -2.40 3.92 -13.20
N THR A 139 -3.61 4.47 -13.37
CA THR A 139 -3.96 5.39 -14.47
C THR A 139 -3.57 6.84 -14.16
N ASP A 140 -2.75 7.05 -13.13
CA ASP A 140 -2.50 8.36 -12.54
C ASP A 140 -1.44 9.15 -13.33
N ALA A 141 -1.87 10.30 -13.84
CA ALA A 141 -1.16 11.11 -14.81
C ALA A 141 -0.35 12.27 -14.17
N ALA A 142 0.67 12.70 -14.94
CA ALA A 142 1.56 13.87 -14.80
C ALA A 142 2.82 13.70 -13.89
N PRO A 143 4.01 14.16 -14.33
CA PRO A 143 5.21 14.21 -13.48
C PRO A 143 4.93 14.97 -12.17
N VAL A 144 5.58 14.57 -11.07
CA VAL A 144 5.51 15.15 -9.69
C VAL A 144 4.24 14.91 -8.86
N SER A 145 3.37 13.98 -9.27
CA SER A 145 2.12 13.67 -8.56
C SER A 145 2.21 12.52 -7.54
N VAL A 146 3.15 11.59 -7.75
CA VAL A 146 3.36 10.37 -6.95
C VAL A 146 4.85 10.15 -6.71
N ALA A 147 5.22 9.67 -5.52
CA ALA A 147 6.54 9.16 -5.20
C ALA A 147 6.46 7.64 -5.00
N THR A 148 7.36 6.89 -5.63
CA THR A 148 7.41 5.42 -5.55
C THR A 148 8.70 4.97 -4.89
N PHE A 149 8.62 3.93 -4.06
CA PHE A 149 9.75 3.31 -3.40
C PHE A 149 9.66 1.79 -3.60
N ASP A 150 10.68 1.22 -4.20
CA ASP A 150 10.68 -0.18 -4.65
C ASP A 150 11.57 -1.03 -3.75
N LEU A 151 10.97 -1.97 -3.04
CA LEU A 151 11.68 -3.02 -2.32
C LEU A 151 11.77 -4.27 -3.20
N ALA A 152 12.97 -4.53 -3.73
CA ALA A 152 13.26 -5.75 -4.47
C ALA A 152 13.27 -6.96 -3.54
N VAL A 153 12.53 -8.01 -3.89
CA VAL A 153 12.41 -9.24 -3.11
C VAL A 153 13.51 -10.21 -3.52
N GLY A 154 14.35 -10.60 -2.54
CA GLY A 154 15.51 -11.48 -2.78
C GLY A 154 15.20 -12.98 -2.67
N ASP A 155 14.24 -13.34 -1.82
CA ASP A 155 13.81 -14.71 -1.50
C ASP A 155 12.28 -14.74 -1.46
N ASP A 156 11.66 -15.91 -1.58
CA ASP A 156 10.21 -16.05 -1.46
C ASP A 156 9.75 -15.63 -0.06
N ILE A 157 8.83 -14.68 0.02
CA ILE A 157 8.29 -14.14 1.29
C ILE A 157 6.77 -14.07 1.28
N GLU A 158 6.16 -14.16 2.46
CA GLU A 158 4.77 -13.80 2.69
C GLU A 158 4.73 -12.57 3.60
N VAL A 159 4.04 -11.52 3.16
CA VAL A 159 3.69 -10.39 4.02
C VAL A 159 2.28 -10.65 4.51
N LEU A 160 2.10 -10.72 5.83
CA LEU A 160 0.80 -10.89 6.49
C LEU A 160 0.74 -9.97 7.71
N GLY A 161 -0.02 -8.90 7.60
CA GLY A 161 -0.16 -7.90 8.66
C GLY A 161 -0.34 -6.49 8.10
N THR A 162 -0.06 -5.51 8.94
CA THR A 162 -0.14 -4.08 8.61
C THR A 162 1.26 -3.49 8.40
N PRO A 163 1.63 -3.11 7.17
CA PRO A 163 2.84 -2.33 6.95
C PRO A 163 2.77 -0.93 7.56
N GLU A 164 3.91 -0.43 8.01
CA GLU A 164 4.02 0.88 8.66
C GLU A 164 5.07 1.75 7.97
N LEU A 165 4.80 3.05 7.92
CA LEU A 165 5.72 4.07 7.45
C LEU A 165 5.97 5.07 8.58
N SER A 166 7.24 5.29 8.95
CA SER A 166 7.66 6.48 9.70
C SER A 166 8.22 7.48 8.70
N LEU A 167 7.52 8.59 8.46
CA LEU A 167 7.87 9.55 7.41
C LEU A 167 8.40 10.85 7.98
N SER A 168 9.58 11.27 7.51
CA SER A 168 10.08 12.63 7.72
C SER A 168 9.56 13.56 6.64
N VAL A 169 8.57 14.39 6.98
CA VAL A 169 7.82 15.21 6.03
C VAL A 169 7.93 16.70 6.33
N THR A 170 7.99 17.51 5.28
CA THR A 170 7.71 18.96 5.35
C THR A 170 6.41 19.24 4.61
N PRO A 171 5.32 19.60 5.30
CA PRO A 171 4.09 19.97 4.65
C PRO A 171 4.20 21.36 4.02
N GLY A 172 3.56 21.55 2.86
CA GLY A 172 3.44 22.83 2.17
C GLY A 172 2.23 23.66 2.60
N GLY A 173 1.35 23.11 3.45
CA GLY A 173 0.15 23.76 3.98
C GLY A 173 -0.10 23.34 5.43
N ALA A 174 -0.96 24.07 6.14
CA ALA A 174 -1.22 23.81 7.56
C ALA A 174 -1.89 22.45 7.80
N ARG A 175 -2.61 21.96 6.80
CA ARG A 175 -3.15 20.61 6.73
C ARG A 175 -2.97 20.08 5.32
N THR A 176 -2.28 18.97 5.19
CA THR A 176 -2.06 18.26 3.92
C THR A 176 -2.45 16.80 4.08
N PHE A 177 -2.53 16.07 2.98
CA PHE A 177 -2.82 14.64 3.01
C PHE A 177 -1.77 13.88 2.23
N LEU A 178 -1.47 12.67 2.70
CA LEU A 178 -0.81 11.64 1.91
C LEU A 178 -1.75 10.44 1.78
N PHE A 179 -1.61 9.73 0.67
CA PHE A 179 -2.31 8.52 0.35
C PHE A 179 -1.27 7.46 0.01
N GLY A 180 -1.22 6.40 0.80
CA GLY A 180 -0.27 5.31 0.66
C GLY A 180 -0.90 4.08 0.04
N LYS A 181 -0.25 3.55 -1.00
CA LYS A 181 -0.64 2.35 -1.74
C LYS A 181 0.50 1.35 -1.73
N VAL A 182 0.15 0.07 -1.76
CA VAL A 182 1.13 -1.02 -1.91
C VAL A 182 0.80 -1.84 -3.14
N TYR A 183 1.78 -2.00 -4.01
CA TYR A 183 1.68 -2.76 -5.24
C TYR A 183 2.58 -3.99 -5.17
N HIS A 184 2.08 -5.10 -5.72
CA HIS A 184 2.90 -6.23 -6.10
C HIS A 184 3.27 -6.06 -7.58
N VAL A 185 4.55 -5.88 -7.86
CA VAL A 185 5.10 -5.85 -9.21
C VAL A 185 5.81 -7.17 -9.52
N SER A 186 5.29 -7.93 -10.50
CA SER A 186 5.85 -9.21 -10.94
C SER A 186 5.91 -9.28 -12.46
N GLY A 187 7.03 -9.70 -13.03
CA GLY A 187 7.20 -9.79 -14.49
C GLY A 187 6.99 -8.46 -15.25
N GLY A 188 7.06 -7.32 -14.56
CA GLY A 188 6.76 -5.98 -15.10
C GLY A 188 5.29 -5.58 -15.04
N GLU A 189 4.41 -6.43 -14.54
CA GLU A 189 3.00 -6.12 -14.26
C GLU A 189 2.84 -5.58 -12.84
N GLU A 190 2.16 -4.44 -12.69
CA GLU A 190 1.90 -3.78 -11.41
C GLU A 190 0.46 -4.03 -10.97
N THR A 191 0.26 -4.66 -9.81
CA THR A 191 -1.05 -4.95 -9.22
C THR A 191 -1.21 -4.25 -7.89
N LEU A 192 -2.20 -3.37 -7.75
CA LEU A 192 -2.56 -2.77 -6.47
C LEU A 192 -3.12 -3.85 -5.54
N ILE A 193 -2.52 -4.01 -4.36
CA ILE A 193 -2.98 -5.03 -3.42
C ILE A 193 -4.35 -4.64 -2.87
N ASN A 194 -5.33 -5.53 -3.05
CA ASN A 194 -6.71 -5.40 -2.57
C ASN A 194 -7.46 -4.12 -3.01
N ASN A 195 -6.97 -3.40 -4.02
CA ASN A 195 -7.51 -2.07 -4.42
C ASN A 195 -7.55 -1.04 -3.28
N GLN A 196 -6.61 -1.16 -2.33
CA GLN A 196 -6.62 -0.37 -1.09
C GLN A 196 -5.72 0.87 -1.15
N VAL A 197 -6.08 1.87 -0.35
CA VAL A 197 -5.26 3.06 -0.10
C VAL A 197 -5.46 3.56 1.33
N ALA A 198 -4.37 3.83 2.02
CA ALA A 198 -4.41 4.39 3.36
C ALA A 198 -4.27 5.92 3.31
N PRO A 199 -5.22 6.69 3.86
CA PRO A 199 -5.08 8.14 3.99
C PRO A 199 -4.40 8.53 5.31
N VAL A 200 -3.55 9.55 5.28
CA VAL A 200 -3.05 10.23 6.50
C VAL A 200 -3.17 11.75 6.36
N ALA A 201 -3.69 12.39 7.39
CA ALA A 201 -3.70 13.84 7.51
C ALA A 201 -2.43 14.31 8.22
N ILE A 202 -1.69 15.21 7.58
CA ILE A 202 -0.50 15.83 8.16
C ILE A 202 -0.87 17.25 8.55
N GLU A 203 -0.91 17.49 9.85
CA GLU A 203 -1.12 18.82 10.42
C GLU A 203 0.21 19.36 10.94
N GLY A 204 0.52 20.62 10.65
CA GLY A 204 1.78 21.21 11.10
C GLY A 204 2.06 22.58 10.50
N THR A 205 3.23 23.12 10.79
CA THR A 205 3.66 24.41 10.24
C THR A 205 4.19 24.23 8.82
N PRO A 206 3.67 24.97 7.81
CA PRO A 206 4.21 24.91 6.46
C PRO A 206 5.72 25.21 6.44
N GLY A 207 6.50 24.35 5.81
CA GLY A 207 7.96 24.52 5.68
C GLY A 207 8.80 23.96 6.84
N GLU A 208 8.18 23.53 7.94
CA GLU A 208 8.89 22.86 9.06
C GLU A 208 8.81 21.33 8.91
N SER A 209 9.92 20.62 9.12
CA SER A 209 9.92 19.15 9.08
C SER A 209 9.35 18.54 10.36
N GLN A 210 8.66 17.41 10.23
CA GLN A 210 8.14 16.60 11.34
C GLN A 210 8.14 15.11 10.99
N GLN A 211 8.16 14.24 12.01
CA GLN A 211 7.88 12.81 11.83
C GLN A 211 6.37 12.56 11.84
N VAL A 212 5.92 11.66 10.97
CA VAL A 212 4.54 11.18 10.91
C VAL A 212 4.58 9.65 10.84
N GLU A 213 3.95 9.00 11.80
CA GLU A 213 3.68 7.56 11.76
C GLU A 213 2.39 7.32 10.97
N PHE A 214 2.45 6.33 10.08
CA PHE A 214 1.41 6.09 9.10
C PHE A 214 1.31 4.60 8.80
N GLU A 215 0.22 3.98 9.24
CA GLU A 215 -0.12 2.62 8.82
C GLU A 215 -0.68 2.60 7.39
N LEU A 216 -0.20 1.64 6.61
CA LEU A 216 -0.82 1.28 5.34
C LEU A 216 -2.00 0.33 5.59
N VAL A 217 -2.79 0.03 4.56
CA VAL A 217 -3.87 -0.96 4.72
C VAL A 217 -3.24 -2.35 4.84
N GLY A 218 -3.63 -3.10 5.87
CA GLY A 218 -3.15 -4.45 6.11
C GLY A 218 -3.58 -5.42 5.02
N PHE A 219 -2.72 -6.38 4.71
CA PHE A 219 -2.95 -7.35 3.66
C PHE A 219 -2.21 -8.66 3.92
N GLN A 220 -2.60 -9.67 3.14
CA GLN A 220 -1.80 -10.85 2.88
C GLN A 220 -1.33 -10.86 1.43
N ARG A 221 -0.05 -11.16 1.18
CA ARG A 221 0.52 -11.31 -0.16
C ARG A 221 1.79 -12.15 -0.13
N GLU A 222 1.87 -13.14 -1.00
CA GLU A 222 3.10 -13.84 -1.32
C GLU A 222 3.84 -13.13 -2.48
N PHE A 223 5.14 -12.94 -2.29
CA PHE A 223 6.08 -12.44 -3.29
C PHE A 223 7.16 -13.49 -3.54
N SER A 224 7.47 -13.74 -4.80
CA SER A 224 8.58 -14.59 -5.20
C SER A 224 9.89 -13.82 -5.30
N ALA A 225 11.01 -14.53 -5.21
CA ALA A 225 12.32 -13.97 -5.51
C ALA A 225 12.33 -13.30 -6.90
N GLY A 226 12.72 -12.02 -6.94
CA GLY A 226 12.71 -11.20 -8.15
C GLY A 226 11.47 -10.32 -8.33
N ASP A 227 10.41 -10.52 -7.54
CA ASP A 227 9.28 -9.58 -7.47
C ASP A 227 9.69 -8.28 -6.78
N THR A 228 8.79 -7.29 -6.81
CA THR A 228 8.99 -6.01 -6.11
C THR A 228 7.73 -5.64 -5.34
N LEU A 229 7.91 -5.30 -4.07
CA LEU A 229 6.91 -4.57 -3.29
C LEU A 229 7.14 -3.09 -3.52
N ARG A 230 6.19 -2.42 -4.18
CA ARG A 230 6.25 -0.99 -4.46
C ARG A 230 5.30 -0.24 -3.54
N VAL A 231 5.84 0.69 -2.76
CA VAL A 231 5.03 1.68 -2.03
C VAL A 231 4.89 2.93 -2.90
N ALA A 232 3.66 3.41 -3.08
CA ALA A 232 3.39 4.66 -3.76
C ALA A 232 2.70 5.65 -2.81
N LEU A 233 3.27 6.86 -2.70
CA LEU A 233 2.73 7.96 -1.93
C LEU A 233 2.23 9.05 -2.87
N ALA A 234 0.96 9.43 -2.73
CA ALA A 234 0.32 10.48 -3.52
C ALA A 234 -0.28 11.56 -2.60
N SER A 235 -0.51 12.76 -3.14
CA SER A 235 -1.12 13.88 -2.39
C SER A 235 -2.65 13.95 -2.50
N THR A 236 -3.25 13.22 -3.45
CA THR A 236 -4.70 13.06 -3.61
C THR A 236 -5.08 11.68 -4.09
N ASP A 237 -6.30 11.26 -3.77
CA ASP A 237 -6.95 10.05 -4.27
C ASP A 237 -8.42 10.32 -4.60
N ALA A 238 -8.92 9.74 -5.69
CA ALA A 238 -10.27 9.90 -6.21
C ALA A 238 -11.35 9.30 -5.30
N GLY A 239 -10.98 8.31 -4.48
CA GLY A 239 -11.86 7.69 -3.47
C GLY A 239 -12.19 8.62 -2.32
N PHE A 240 -11.44 9.72 -2.16
CA PHE A 240 -11.57 10.62 -1.02
C PHE A 240 -11.98 12.03 -1.45
N SER A 241 -12.94 12.60 -0.71
CA SER A 241 -13.33 14.00 -0.85
C SER A 241 -12.33 14.93 -0.13
N SER A 242 -11.04 14.80 -0.44
CA SER A 242 -10.00 15.66 0.15
C SER A 242 -10.14 17.11 -0.33
N ALA A 243 -9.73 18.04 0.52
CA ALA A 243 -9.69 19.46 0.18
C ALA A 243 -8.76 19.65 -1.03
N ARG A 244 -9.33 19.97 -2.19
CA ARG A 244 -8.60 20.27 -3.44
C ARG A 244 -7.82 21.58 -3.40
N GLN A 245 -7.46 22.07 -2.21
CA GLN A 245 -6.52 23.17 -2.07
C GLN A 245 -5.13 22.62 -2.37
N GLY A 246 -4.46 23.24 -3.33
CA GLY A 246 -3.11 22.84 -3.72
C GLY A 246 -2.16 22.90 -2.54
N ALA A 247 -1.71 21.73 -2.10
CA ALA A 247 -0.65 21.58 -1.12
C ALA A 247 0.33 20.51 -1.63
N ALA A 248 1.58 20.67 -1.26
CA ALA A 248 2.62 19.69 -1.53
C ALA A 248 3.12 19.11 -0.21
N VAL A 249 3.63 17.89 -0.26
CA VAL A 249 4.34 17.26 0.86
C VAL A 249 5.70 16.85 0.34
N ALA A 250 6.74 17.23 1.09
CA ALA A 250 8.10 16.91 0.75
C ALA A 250 8.63 15.86 1.73
N ILE A 251 8.96 14.67 1.23
CA ILE A 251 9.35 13.50 2.01
C ILE A 251 10.87 13.38 1.96
N ASP A 252 11.55 13.42 3.11
CA ASP A 252 12.99 13.18 3.21
C ASP A 252 13.27 11.68 3.32
N HIS A 253 14.07 11.14 2.42
CA HIS A 253 14.26 9.69 2.33
C HIS A 253 15.11 9.13 3.47
N ALA A 254 16.08 9.90 3.97
CA ALA A 254 17.02 9.43 4.98
C ALA A 254 16.41 9.38 6.39
N GLY A 255 15.41 10.24 6.66
CA GLY A 255 14.63 10.22 7.89
C GLY A 255 13.36 9.39 7.84
N SER A 256 13.14 8.61 6.77
CA SER A 256 11.91 7.85 6.57
C SER A 256 12.18 6.35 6.45
N THR A 257 11.32 5.52 7.04
CA THR A 257 11.42 4.06 7.04
C THR A 257 10.09 3.41 6.64
N LEU A 258 10.19 2.22 6.05
CA LEU A 258 9.12 1.28 5.79
C LEU A 258 9.38 0.02 6.64
N SER A 259 8.36 -0.43 7.35
CA SER A 259 8.35 -1.66 8.16
C SER A 259 7.30 -2.62 7.61
N LEU A 260 7.67 -3.89 7.47
CA LEU A 260 6.84 -4.96 6.92
C LEU A 260 6.80 -6.16 7.87
N PRO A 261 5.61 -6.70 8.21
CA PRO A 261 5.50 -7.97 8.89
C PRO A 261 5.65 -9.12 7.88
N VAL A 262 6.80 -9.80 7.92
CA VAL A 262 7.13 -10.90 7.02
C VAL A 262 7.08 -12.23 7.76
N VAL A 263 6.26 -13.15 7.26
CA VAL A 263 6.18 -14.52 7.75
C VAL A 263 7.22 -15.35 6.99
N GLY A 264 8.14 -15.98 7.72
CA GLY A 264 9.06 -16.94 7.12
C GLY A 264 8.27 -18.16 6.65
N ARG A 265 8.41 -18.56 5.39
CA ARG A 265 7.72 -19.76 4.89
C ARG A 265 8.19 -20.96 5.71
N SER A 266 7.33 -21.47 6.59
CA SER A 266 7.53 -22.78 7.18
C SER A 266 7.30 -23.79 6.06
N ASP A 267 8.37 -24.47 5.62
CA ASP A 267 8.30 -25.55 4.64
C ASP A 267 7.52 -26.74 5.22
N ASP A 268 6.20 -26.65 5.20
CA ASP A 268 5.33 -27.78 5.51
C ASP A 268 5.31 -28.76 4.32
N GLY A 269 6.37 -29.58 4.28
CA GLY A 269 6.33 -30.91 3.71
C GLY A 269 6.94 -31.09 2.31
N LYS A 270 8.28 -31.11 2.24
CA LYS A 270 9.06 -32.17 1.58
C LYS A 270 10.57 -31.98 1.80
N ASP A 271 11.14 -32.92 2.54
CA ASP A 271 12.59 -33.12 2.69
C ASP A 271 13.30 -33.20 1.33
N SER A 272 14.27 -32.31 1.07
CA SER A 272 15.51 -32.56 0.31
C SER A 272 16.44 -31.33 0.25
N GLY A 273 17.44 -31.28 1.13
CA GLY A 273 18.82 -30.96 0.73
C GLY A 273 19.28 -29.50 0.61
N ASN A 274 19.97 -29.02 1.65
CA ASN A 274 21.18 -28.18 1.61
C ASN A 274 21.19 -26.92 0.72
N GLY A 275 20.81 -25.77 1.30
CA GLY A 275 21.21 -24.42 0.89
C GLY A 275 21.38 -23.56 2.14
N ALA A 276 22.62 -23.27 2.55
CA ALA A 276 23.32 -22.00 2.31
C ALA A 276 22.69 -20.82 3.08
N ASP A 277 23.44 -20.35 4.08
CA ASP A 277 23.11 -19.30 5.03
C ASP A 277 22.55 -18.02 4.39
N VAL A 278 21.45 -17.53 4.95
CA VAL A 278 20.95 -16.16 4.77
C VAL A 278 21.94 -15.20 5.43
N SER A 279 22.59 -14.34 4.64
CA SER A 279 23.28 -13.16 5.15
C SER A 279 22.26 -12.02 5.32
N VAL A 280 21.57 -12.02 6.46
CA VAL A 280 20.96 -10.81 7.01
C VAL A 280 22.11 -9.94 7.50
N THR A 281 22.36 -8.78 6.87
CA THR A 281 23.25 -7.78 7.44
C THR A 281 22.59 -7.19 8.69
N ARG A 282 22.90 -7.82 9.82
CA ARG A 282 22.64 -7.30 11.17
C ARG A 282 23.57 -6.11 11.41
N GLU A 283 23.06 -4.89 11.48
CA GLU A 283 23.72 -3.84 12.26
C GLU A 283 23.10 -3.82 13.66
N ALA A 284 23.84 -4.38 14.62
CA ALA A 284 23.53 -4.26 16.03
C ALA A 284 24.50 -3.26 16.69
N ASP A 285 23.90 -2.30 17.38
CA ASP A 285 24.40 -1.50 18.49
C ASP A 285 25.71 -0.73 18.38
N ALA A 286 25.53 0.59 18.28
CA ALA A 286 26.50 1.57 18.74
C ALA A 286 26.75 1.43 20.24
N SER A 287 27.97 1.05 20.61
CA SER A 287 28.54 1.34 21.93
C SER A 287 29.97 1.86 21.81
N VAL A 288 30.14 3.07 22.34
CA VAL A 288 31.39 3.81 22.48
C VAL A 288 32.30 3.11 23.49
N LEU A 289 33.61 2.93 23.19
CA LEU A 289 34.74 3.22 24.10
C LEU A 289 36.13 2.90 23.47
N THR A 290 36.89 3.98 23.26
CA THR A 290 38.34 4.21 23.50
C THR A 290 39.40 3.09 23.33
N GLY A 291 40.41 3.39 22.50
CA GLY A 291 41.81 3.34 22.95
C GLY A 291 42.82 2.53 22.12
N GLY A 292 43.79 3.24 21.50
CA GLY A 292 45.17 2.75 21.33
C GLY A 292 45.59 2.18 19.97
N GLY A 293 46.39 2.93 19.21
CA GLY A 293 47.36 2.35 18.26
C GLY A 293 48.67 1.95 18.97
N PRO A 294 49.81 1.67 18.30
CA PRO A 294 50.07 1.70 16.85
C PRO A 294 50.93 0.50 16.30
N GLY A 295 51.19 0.50 14.98
CA GLY A 295 52.27 -0.25 14.29
C GLY A 295 51.92 -0.48 12.81
N ALA A 296 52.41 0.31 11.85
CA ALA A 296 53.69 0.11 11.10
C ALA A 296 53.76 -1.30 10.48
N GLU A 297 53.97 -1.57 9.19
CA GLU A 297 54.66 -0.94 8.05
C GLU A 297 53.96 -1.45 6.76
N GLY A 298 53.95 -0.76 5.62
CA GLY A 298 55.06 -0.86 4.67
C GLY A 298 54.52 -0.69 3.23
N LEU A 299 55.29 0.05 2.44
CA LEU A 299 55.03 0.54 1.09
C LEU A 299 54.83 -0.57 0.04
N ASP A 300 54.02 -0.31 -1.00
CA ASP A 300 54.59 -0.07 -2.34
C ASP A 300 53.65 0.72 -3.26
N ARG A 301 54.25 1.67 -3.97
CA ARG A 301 53.64 2.58 -4.94
C ARG A 301 53.89 2.02 -6.33
N ARG A 302 52.88 1.94 -7.21
CA ARG A 302 53.08 2.29 -8.64
C ARG A 302 51.86 2.96 -9.25
N ARG A 303 52.07 4.24 -9.56
CA ARG A 303 51.27 5.09 -10.46
C ARG A 303 51.33 4.57 -11.89
N ARG A 304 50.25 4.76 -12.67
CA ARG A 304 50.29 5.21 -14.08
C ARG A 304 48.88 5.52 -14.61
N ARG A 305 48.56 6.82 -14.71
CA ARG A 305 47.82 7.45 -15.82
C ARG A 305 48.86 8.24 -16.64
N PRO A 306 48.73 8.37 -17.97
CA PRO A 306 48.04 9.53 -18.60
C PRO A 306 47.36 9.12 -19.94
N ALA A 307 46.68 9.92 -20.78
CA ALA A 307 46.34 11.34 -20.90
C ALA A 307 45.19 11.49 -21.93
N LEU A 308 44.56 12.67 -21.92
CA LEU A 308 43.66 13.22 -22.94
C LEU A 308 44.40 13.58 -24.25
N HIS A 309 43.69 13.58 -25.38
CA HIS A 309 43.61 14.74 -26.29
C HIS A 309 42.45 14.61 -27.32
N PRO A 310 41.76 15.72 -27.69
CA PRO A 310 40.75 15.81 -28.74
C PRO A 310 41.27 16.50 -30.02
N ASP A 311 40.56 16.31 -31.15
CA ASP A 311 40.46 17.14 -32.37
C ASP A 311 39.57 16.34 -33.37
N GLY A 312 38.73 16.85 -34.27
CA GLY A 312 38.39 18.20 -34.73
C GLY A 312 37.82 18.08 -36.17
N ALA A 313 36.84 18.96 -36.52
CA ALA A 313 36.44 19.39 -37.89
C ALA A 313 35.79 18.36 -38.86
N ALA A 314 34.90 18.68 -39.81
CA ALA A 314 34.11 19.85 -40.24
C ALA A 314 33.26 19.43 -41.49
N GLY A 315 32.17 20.17 -41.79
CA GLY A 315 31.46 20.20 -43.09
C GLY A 315 30.46 19.05 -43.34
N ASP A 316 29.31 19.19 -44.00
CA ASP A 316 28.86 20.16 -44.99
C ASP A 316 27.29 20.13 -45.10
N ARG A 317 26.78 21.11 -45.83
CA ARG A 317 25.41 21.61 -46.08
C ARG A 317 24.36 20.59 -46.58
N GLY A 318 23.07 20.95 -46.44
CA GLY A 318 22.01 20.50 -47.35
C GLY A 318 20.55 20.71 -46.90
N GLU A 319 19.93 21.81 -47.37
CA GLU A 319 18.52 21.98 -47.79
C GLU A 319 17.35 21.60 -46.83
N LEU A 320 16.59 22.57 -46.31
CA LEU A 320 15.42 23.23 -46.92
C LEU A 320 14.26 22.29 -47.29
N HIS A 321 13.17 22.32 -46.52
CA HIS A 321 11.82 22.50 -47.09
C HIS A 321 10.85 23.09 -46.04
N ARG A 322 10.42 24.32 -46.34
CA ARG A 322 9.35 25.06 -45.68
C ARG A 322 8.05 24.74 -46.43
N VAL A 323 6.99 24.33 -45.73
CA VAL A 323 5.62 24.36 -46.27
C VAL A 323 4.78 25.31 -45.42
N HIS A 324 4.46 26.45 -46.01
CA HIS A 324 3.38 27.35 -45.62
C HIS A 324 2.11 26.90 -46.34
N ARG A 325 0.94 26.88 -45.68
CA ARG A 325 -0.04 27.99 -45.65
C ARG A 325 -1.49 27.47 -45.50
N ALA A 326 -2.23 28.15 -44.61
CA ALA A 326 -3.64 28.58 -44.68
C ALA A 326 -4.74 27.52 -44.87
N GLY A 327 -5.92 27.58 -44.22
CA GLY A 327 -6.60 28.68 -43.52
C GLY A 327 -8.12 28.56 -43.81
N ARG A 328 -8.95 29.26 -42.99
CA ARG A 328 -10.44 29.31 -42.93
C ARG A 328 -11.04 28.22 -42.03
N GLY A 329 -11.80 28.49 -40.96
CA GLY A 329 -12.57 29.66 -40.56
C GLY A 329 -14.07 29.43 -40.83
N ARG A 330 -14.89 29.31 -39.76
CA ARG A 330 -16.26 29.84 -39.63
C ARG A 330 -16.95 29.44 -38.31
N ASP A 331 -17.67 30.43 -37.79
CA ASP A 331 -18.54 30.48 -36.61
C ASP A 331 -19.83 29.66 -36.67
N ALA A 332 -20.54 29.72 -35.52
CA ALA A 332 -21.96 29.45 -35.23
C ALA A 332 -22.23 28.07 -34.60
N GLY A 333 -22.98 27.93 -33.51
CA GLY A 333 -23.81 28.87 -32.76
C GLY A 333 -24.49 28.13 -31.59
N LEU A 334 -24.80 28.87 -30.54
CA LEU A 334 -25.58 28.46 -29.37
C LEU A 334 -27.00 28.01 -29.76
N HIS A 335 -27.47 26.89 -29.20
CA HIS A 335 -28.91 26.67 -29.02
C HIS A 335 -29.20 25.79 -27.78
N ARG A 336 -29.81 26.42 -26.77
CA ARG A 336 -30.73 25.76 -25.82
C ARG A 336 -32.13 25.71 -26.44
N PRO A 337 -32.98 24.76 -26.01
CA PRO A 337 -34.41 25.01 -25.91
C PRO A 337 -34.92 24.88 -24.47
N GLY A 338 -35.86 25.75 -24.13
CA GLY A 338 -36.51 25.86 -22.84
C GLY A 338 -37.78 25.02 -22.69
N ALA A 339 -38.32 25.13 -21.49
CA ALA A 339 -39.52 24.48 -20.99
C ALA A 339 -40.81 24.85 -21.72
N VAL A 340 -41.73 23.88 -21.81
CA VAL A 340 -43.17 24.13 -21.92
C VAL A 340 -43.88 23.16 -20.98
N GLY A 341 -44.59 23.71 -19.99
CA GLY A 341 -45.50 22.95 -19.15
C GLY A 341 -46.87 22.77 -19.81
N ARG A 342 -47.58 21.70 -19.44
CA ARG A 342 -49.04 21.69 -19.35
C ARG A 342 -49.49 20.75 -18.23
N ARG A 343 -50.31 21.31 -17.34
CA ARG A 343 -51.14 20.62 -16.36
C ARG A 343 -52.18 19.72 -17.06
N ARG A 344 -52.56 18.62 -16.41
CA ARG A 344 -53.97 18.25 -16.13
C ARG A 344 -54.07 17.06 -15.17
N ASP A 345 -54.65 17.37 -14.02
CA ASP A 345 -55.56 16.62 -13.13
C ASP A 345 -55.86 15.14 -13.39
N GLY A 346 -55.92 14.35 -12.31
CA GLY A 346 -56.80 13.17 -12.26
C GLY A 346 -56.44 12.05 -11.27
N HIS A 347 -57.00 12.13 -10.06
CA HIS A 347 -57.53 11.04 -9.20
C HIS A 347 -56.64 9.89 -8.64
N LEU A 348 -56.43 9.99 -7.32
CA LEU A 348 -56.88 9.07 -6.26
C LEU A 348 -56.95 7.55 -6.53
N HIS A 349 -56.15 6.77 -5.79
CA HIS A 349 -56.68 5.76 -4.87
C HIS A 349 -55.63 5.24 -3.88
N VAL A 350 -55.90 5.47 -2.59
CA VAL A 350 -55.31 4.78 -1.45
C VAL A 350 -56.02 3.43 -1.30
N ARG A 351 -55.27 2.37 -1.03
CA ARG A 351 -55.78 1.17 -0.37
C ARG A 351 -54.79 0.74 0.71
N ALA A 352 -55.23 0.88 1.96
CA ALA A 352 -54.73 0.11 3.07
C ALA A 352 -55.41 -1.28 3.05
N GLY A 353 -54.65 -2.29 3.44
CA GLY A 353 -55.07 -3.65 3.76
C GLY A 353 -54.02 -4.22 4.68
#